data_AF-A0A180FX29-F1
#
_entry.id   AF-A0A180FX29-F1
#
_cell.length_a   1.000
_cell.length_b   1.000
_cell.length_c   1.000
_cell.angle_alpha   90.00
_cell.angle_beta   90.00
_cell.angle_gamma   90.00
#
_symmetry.space_group_name_H-M   'P 1'
#
loop_
_entity.id
_entity.type
_entity.pdbx_description
1 polymer ?
#
loop_
_entity_poly.entity_id
_entity_poly.type
_entity_poly.pdbx_seq_one_letter_code
_entity_poly.pdbx_strand_id
1 'polypeptide(L)'
;MSDKNPTSIKLVTEPLNDSNFATWRLKIINALGFQMLDDYIFEDPKTLEKNEDYKTKKKPATTFIRLHLSEENNHRFVGRNYRTYEPKALWDAINSHYATKLLENVANIWDRLYDIRFSEESMKESINLFRNTFDLLLEVANEKLDKPTLETCWVFLILKRLPTSFKTFRTIRFSNLKEMDDTLELSSFLKDLEAELRRQQEAESTIQGTSNATALAVSSSSNQKRPSG
;
A
#
# COMPACT_ATOMS: atom_id res chain seq x y z
N MET A 1 10.20 44.09 -36.43
CA MET A 1 11.18 43.26 -35.71
C MET A 1 10.42 42.62 -34.56
N SER A 2 10.15 41.31 -34.64
CA SER A 2 9.37 40.60 -33.63
C SER A 2 10.34 39.99 -32.63
N ASP A 3 10.29 40.46 -31.39
CA ASP A 3 11.05 39.93 -30.27
C ASP A 3 10.73 38.45 -30.09
N LYS A 4 11.68 37.60 -30.48
CA LYS A 4 11.71 36.20 -30.07
C LYS A 4 12.12 36.18 -28.59
N ASN A 5 11.12 36.27 -27.73
CA ASN A 5 11.27 36.04 -26.30
C ASN A 5 11.94 34.66 -26.12
N PRO A 6 13.15 34.56 -25.54
CA PRO A 6 13.84 33.29 -25.41
C PRO A 6 13.07 32.45 -24.40
N THR A 7 12.44 31.38 -24.90
CA THR A 7 12.02 30.18 -24.19
C THR A 7 11.91 30.35 -22.67
N SER A 8 10.77 30.85 -22.16
CA SER A 8 10.51 30.72 -20.73
C SER A 8 10.45 29.22 -20.44
N ILE A 9 11.45 28.67 -19.76
CA ILE A 9 11.44 27.28 -19.34
C ILE A 9 10.33 27.18 -18.28
N LYS A 10 9.12 26.86 -18.72
CA LYS A 10 8.00 26.62 -17.81
C LYS A 10 8.28 25.30 -17.11
N LEU A 11 8.20 25.33 -15.79
CA LEU A 11 8.16 24.10 -15.00
C LEU A 11 6.96 23.27 -15.48
N VAL A 12 7.20 22.02 -15.86
CA VAL A 12 6.14 21.10 -16.27
C VAL A 12 5.43 20.46 -15.06
N THR A 13 6.00 20.64 -13.87
CA THR A 13 5.48 20.15 -12.59
C THR A 13 6.01 21.00 -11.46
N GLU A 14 5.30 21.00 -10.32
CA GLU A 14 5.84 21.53 -9.06
C GLU A 14 7.18 20.87 -8.73
N PRO A 15 8.12 21.60 -8.09
CA PRO A 15 9.42 21.06 -7.71
C PRO A 15 9.31 19.78 -6.88
N LEU A 16 10.25 18.85 -7.06
CA LEU A 16 10.25 17.56 -6.37
C LEU A 16 10.26 17.71 -4.84
N ASN A 17 9.36 17.00 -4.17
CA ASN A 17 9.24 16.86 -2.73
C ASN A 17 8.79 15.43 -2.33
N ASP A 18 8.64 15.20 -1.04
CA ASP A 18 8.31 13.88 -0.48
C ASP A 18 6.91 13.36 -0.84
N SER A 19 5.96 14.24 -1.16
CA SER A 19 4.57 13.87 -1.45
C SER A 19 4.23 13.83 -2.94
N ASN A 20 5.11 14.32 -3.83
CA ASN A 20 4.80 14.44 -5.26
C ASN A 20 5.69 13.59 -6.18
N PHE A 21 6.57 12.74 -5.64
CA PHE A 21 7.57 12.00 -6.42
C PHE A 21 6.97 11.20 -7.58
N ALA A 22 5.88 10.47 -7.37
CA ALA A 22 5.25 9.66 -8.43
C ALA A 22 4.76 10.52 -9.61
N THR A 23 4.00 11.57 -9.32
CA THR A 23 3.50 12.51 -10.33
C THR A 23 4.64 13.29 -11.00
N TRP A 24 5.64 13.71 -10.21
CA TRP A 24 6.83 14.38 -10.70
C TRP A 24 7.59 13.50 -11.69
N ARG A 25 7.87 12.25 -11.31
CA ARG A 25 8.60 11.26 -12.12
C ARG A 25 7.92 11.06 -13.47
N LEU A 26 6.61 10.83 -13.47
CA LEU A 26 5.82 10.65 -14.70
C LEU A 26 5.89 11.89 -15.61
N LYS A 27 5.69 13.09 -15.05
CA LYS A 27 5.71 14.34 -15.82
C LYS A 27 7.10 14.63 -16.41
N ILE A 28 8.18 14.32 -15.69
CA ILE A 28 9.53 14.48 -16.20
C ILE A 28 9.85 13.49 -17.32
N ILE A 29 9.48 12.21 -17.19
CA ILE A 29 9.63 11.22 -18.25
C ILE A 29 8.92 11.70 -19.52
N ASN A 30 7.65 12.09 -19.41
CA ASN A 30 6.86 12.52 -20.56
C ASN A 30 7.42 13.79 -21.21
N ALA A 31 7.90 14.74 -20.41
CA ALA A 31 8.48 15.98 -20.92
C ALA A 31 9.85 15.78 -21.58
N LEU A 32 10.66 14.84 -21.08
CA LEU A 32 11.91 14.43 -21.72
C LEU A 32 11.63 13.67 -23.02
N GLY A 33 10.65 12.77 -23.03
CA GLY A 33 10.22 12.06 -24.25
C GLY A 33 9.72 13.00 -25.34
N PHE A 34 8.93 14.02 -24.97
CA PHE A 34 8.52 15.07 -25.91
C PHE A 34 9.71 15.84 -26.51
N GLN A 35 10.81 15.98 -25.76
CA GLN A 35 12.04 16.63 -26.22
C GLN A 35 13.04 15.65 -26.88
N MET A 36 12.69 14.37 -27.01
CA MET A 36 13.58 13.30 -27.48
C MET A 36 14.88 13.19 -26.66
N LEU A 37 14.74 13.32 -25.33
CA LEU A 37 15.83 13.27 -24.35
C LEU A 37 15.66 12.14 -23.33
N ASP A 38 14.61 11.33 -23.44
CA ASP A 38 14.27 10.23 -22.54
C ASP A 38 15.28 9.09 -22.57
N ASP A 39 15.91 8.82 -23.72
CA ASP A 39 16.99 7.83 -23.81
C ASP A 39 18.11 8.11 -22.79
N TYR A 40 18.39 9.38 -22.48
CA TYR A 40 19.45 9.78 -21.55
C TYR A 40 19.15 9.45 -20.08
N ILE A 41 17.92 9.03 -19.75
CA ILE A 41 17.52 8.55 -18.42
C ILE A 41 17.21 7.05 -18.40
N PHE A 42 17.08 6.39 -19.55
CA PHE A 42 16.76 4.96 -19.65
C PHE A 42 17.94 4.11 -20.14
N GLU A 43 18.65 4.55 -21.17
CA GLU A 43 19.74 3.80 -21.79
C GLU A 43 21.04 3.86 -20.97
N ASP A 44 21.91 2.86 -21.17
CA ASP A 44 23.27 2.90 -20.65
C ASP A 44 24.04 4.05 -21.33
N PRO A 45 24.68 4.96 -20.56
CA PRO A 45 25.54 6.00 -21.09
C PRO A 45 26.53 5.52 -22.17
N LYS A 46 27.07 4.30 -22.05
CA LYS A 46 28.01 3.71 -23.03
C LYS A 46 27.39 3.45 -24.39
N THR A 47 26.08 3.18 -24.45
CA THR A 47 25.35 2.99 -25.70
C THR A 47 25.19 4.33 -26.42
N LEU A 48 24.90 5.39 -25.66
CA LEU A 48 24.66 6.73 -26.20
C LEU A 48 25.94 7.49 -26.54
N GLU A 49 27.08 7.16 -25.92
CA GLU A 49 28.40 7.77 -26.22
C GLU A 49 28.83 7.63 -27.68
N LYS A 50 28.26 6.65 -28.40
CA LYS A 50 28.49 6.45 -29.84
C LYS A 50 27.79 7.49 -30.71
N ASN A 51 26.83 8.22 -30.18
CA ASN A 51 26.08 9.23 -30.92
C ASN A 51 26.86 10.55 -30.93
N GLU A 52 26.98 11.18 -32.10
CA GLU A 52 27.69 12.47 -32.24
C GLU A 52 27.07 13.59 -31.39
N ASP A 53 25.76 13.51 -31.16
CA ASP A 53 25.00 14.48 -30.36
C ASP A 53 25.08 14.27 -28.84
N TYR A 54 25.73 13.21 -28.37
CA TYR A 54 25.67 12.76 -26.97
C TYR A 54 26.01 13.88 -25.99
N LYS A 55 27.15 14.56 -26.18
CA LYS A 55 27.58 15.65 -25.29
C LYS A 55 26.64 16.85 -25.33
N THR A 56 26.05 17.12 -26.50
CA THR A 56 25.18 18.28 -26.73
C THR A 56 23.79 18.08 -26.12
N LYS A 57 23.26 16.85 -26.12
CA LYS A 57 21.94 16.48 -25.57
C LYS A 57 21.98 16.03 -24.10
N LYS A 58 23.13 15.58 -23.59
CA LYS A 58 23.35 15.25 -22.17
C LYS A 58 23.14 16.44 -21.23
N LYS A 59 23.60 17.62 -21.66
CA LYS A 59 23.49 18.89 -20.92
C LYS A 59 22.03 19.36 -20.75
N PRO A 60 21.20 19.47 -21.81
CA PRO A 60 19.81 19.86 -21.65
C PRO A 60 19.00 18.84 -20.86
N ALA A 61 19.21 17.53 -21.05
CA ALA A 61 18.53 16.50 -20.25
C ALA A 61 18.79 16.66 -18.73
N THR A 62 20.07 16.82 -18.36
CA THR A 62 20.45 17.04 -16.96
C THR A 62 19.90 18.37 -16.42
N THR A 63 20.00 19.44 -17.21
CA THR A 63 19.55 20.78 -16.80
C THR A 63 18.04 20.79 -16.61
N PHE A 64 17.30 20.11 -17.48
CA PHE A 64 15.86 19.96 -17.37
C PHE A 64 15.47 19.29 -16.05
N ILE A 65 16.10 18.17 -15.68
CA ILE A 65 15.84 17.50 -14.40
C ILE A 65 16.12 18.46 -13.22
N ARG A 66 17.26 19.15 -13.22
CA ARG A 66 17.66 20.08 -12.14
C ARG A 66 16.70 21.22 -11.92
N LEU A 67 16.16 21.79 -13.00
CA LEU A 67 15.20 22.88 -12.92
C LEU A 67 13.90 22.47 -12.21
N HIS A 68 13.58 21.17 -12.22
CA HIS A 68 12.38 20.63 -11.58
C HIS A 68 12.67 20.05 -10.18
N LEU A 69 13.87 20.23 -9.64
CA LEU A 69 14.19 19.89 -8.25
C LEU A 69 14.01 21.12 -7.37
N SER A 70 13.56 20.92 -6.12
CA SER A 70 13.64 21.95 -5.09
C SER A 70 15.11 22.32 -4.80
N GLU A 71 15.36 23.46 -4.16
CA GLU A 71 16.72 23.87 -3.79
C GLU A 71 17.41 22.83 -2.90
N GLU A 72 16.67 22.27 -1.94
CA GLU A 72 17.16 21.20 -1.05
C GLU A 72 17.56 19.95 -1.85
N ASN A 73 16.70 19.50 -2.77
CA ASN A 73 16.96 18.33 -3.59
C ASN A 73 18.09 18.58 -4.60
N ASN A 74 18.24 19.81 -5.11
CA ASN A 74 19.40 20.19 -5.91
C ASN A 74 20.69 20.05 -5.09
N HIS A 75 20.72 20.55 -3.86
CA HIS A 75 21.89 20.40 -2.98
C HIS A 75 22.19 18.93 -2.68
N ARG A 76 21.14 18.12 -2.45
CA ARG A 76 21.25 16.70 -2.12
C ARG A 76 21.80 15.85 -3.29
N PHE A 77 21.24 16.00 -4.48
CA PHE A 77 21.52 15.10 -5.61
C PHE A 77 22.58 15.65 -6.59
N VAL A 78 22.69 16.97 -6.74
CA VAL A 78 23.68 17.60 -7.63
C VAL A 78 24.95 17.99 -6.86
N GLY A 79 24.82 18.25 -5.55
CA GLY A 79 25.93 18.69 -4.72
C GLY A 79 26.45 20.06 -5.13
N ARG A 80 27.76 20.28 -4.95
CA ARG A 80 28.42 21.57 -5.26
C ARG A 80 28.99 21.65 -6.69
N ASN A 81 29.00 20.54 -7.44
CA ASN A 81 29.60 20.50 -8.77
C ASN A 81 28.55 20.61 -9.88
N TYR A 82 28.18 21.84 -10.22
CA TYR A 82 27.21 22.13 -11.28
C TYR A 82 27.74 21.89 -12.70
N ARG A 83 29.04 21.63 -12.87
CA ARG A 83 29.70 21.50 -14.19
C ARG A 83 29.65 20.08 -14.76
N THR A 84 29.38 19.09 -13.92
CA THR A 84 29.21 17.70 -14.36
C THR A 84 27.77 17.50 -14.81
N TYR A 85 27.54 16.90 -15.98
CA TYR A 85 26.21 16.64 -16.52
C TYR A 85 26.05 15.14 -16.71
N GLU A 86 25.36 14.47 -15.80
CA GLU A 86 25.12 13.01 -15.81
C GLU A 86 23.63 12.76 -15.58
N PRO A 87 22.79 12.79 -16.63
CA PRO A 87 21.33 12.73 -16.48
C PRO A 87 20.88 11.38 -15.92
N LYS A 88 21.47 10.27 -16.41
CA LYS A 88 21.19 8.91 -15.91
C LYS A 88 21.53 8.74 -14.44
N ALA A 89 22.76 9.09 -14.05
CA ALA A 89 23.19 8.97 -12.65
C ALA A 89 22.35 9.84 -11.71
N LEU A 90 22.01 11.06 -12.13
CA LEU A 90 21.12 11.94 -11.37
C LEU A 90 19.72 11.33 -11.24
N TRP A 91 19.16 10.84 -12.34
CA TRP A 91 17.86 10.19 -12.37
C TRP A 91 17.81 8.96 -11.45
N ASP A 92 18.82 8.09 -11.53
CA ASP A 92 18.91 6.88 -10.71
C ASP A 92 19.07 7.22 -9.22
N ALA A 93 19.88 8.23 -8.89
CA ALA A 93 20.05 8.68 -7.51
C ALA A 93 18.74 9.21 -6.90
N ILE A 94 17.98 10.00 -7.66
CA ILE A 94 16.66 10.50 -7.24
C ILE A 94 15.69 9.33 -7.06
N ASN A 95 15.59 8.44 -8.06
CA ASN A 95 14.71 7.28 -7.99
C ASN A 95 15.07 6.37 -6.82
N SER A 96 16.35 6.14 -6.56
CA SER A 96 16.81 5.30 -5.46
C SER A 96 16.45 5.92 -4.12
N HIS A 97 16.71 7.22 -3.90
CA HIS A 97 16.38 7.88 -2.64
C HIS A 97 14.88 7.81 -2.32
N TYR A 98 14.04 8.14 -3.29
CA TYR A 98 12.60 8.12 -3.09
C TYR A 98 12.03 6.70 -3.06
N ALA A 99 12.64 5.74 -3.77
CA ALA A 99 12.31 4.33 -3.63
C ALA A 99 12.72 3.76 -2.27
N THR A 100 13.83 4.20 -1.68
CA THR A 100 14.24 3.80 -0.33
C THR A 100 13.27 4.36 0.70
N LYS A 101 12.90 5.64 0.61
CA LYS A 101 11.84 6.20 1.46
C LYS A 101 10.51 5.47 1.28
N LEU A 102 10.15 5.11 0.04
CA LEU A 102 8.95 4.31 -0.24
C LEU A 102 9.03 2.94 0.43
N LEU A 103 10.16 2.24 0.32
CA LEU A 103 10.37 0.93 0.90
C LEU A 103 10.40 0.96 2.43
N GLU A 104 11.03 1.97 3.01
CA GLU A 104 11.02 2.21 4.46
C GLU A 104 9.60 2.50 4.94
N ASN A 105 8.84 3.31 4.21
CA ASN A 105 7.42 3.56 4.50
C ASN A 105 6.60 2.28 4.39
N VAL A 106 6.81 1.46 3.34
CA VAL A 106 6.18 0.14 3.18
C VAL A 106 6.52 -0.77 4.35
N ALA A 107 7.79 -0.86 4.76
CA ALA A 107 8.24 -1.68 5.89
C ALA A 107 7.58 -1.23 7.20
N ASN A 108 7.55 0.08 7.47
CA ASN A 108 6.89 0.64 8.64
C ASN A 108 5.37 0.33 8.66
N ILE A 109 4.71 0.39 7.50
CA ILE A 109 3.28 0.02 7.38
C ILE A 109 3.11 -1.50 7.56
N TRP A 110 4.04 -2.31 7.05
CA TRP A 110 4.04 -3.76 7.22
C TRP A 110 4.15 -4.16 8.69
N ASP A 111 5.06 -3.54 9.44
CA ASP A 111 5.21 -3.76 10.88
C ASP A 111 3.92 -3.37 11.62
N ARG A 112 3.31 -2.23 11.27
CA ARG A 112 2.01 -1.82 11.82
C ARG A 112 0.91 -2.84 11.54
N LEU A 113 0.83 -3.38 10.32
CA LEU A 113 -0.13 -4.44 9.98
C LEU A 113 0.14 -5.72 10.78
N TYR A 114 1.41 -6.06 10.97
CA TYR A 114 1.82 -7.23 11.75
C TYR A 114 1.48 -7.07 13.24
N ASP A 115 1.53 -5.86 13.78
CA ASP A 115 1.23 -5.63 15.19
C ASP A 115 -0.26 -5.64 15.52
N ILE A 116 -1.14 -5.55 14.52
CA ILE A 116 -2.59 -5.67 14.71
C ILE A 116 -2.92 -7.07 15.25
N ARG A 117 -3.51 -7.10 16.44
CA ARG A 117 -3.96 -8.33 17.10
C ARG A 117 -5.47 -8.44 17.01
N PHE A 118 -5.93 -9.57 16.49
CA PHE A 118 -7.35 -9.91 16.46
C PHE A 118 -7.73 -10.52 17.82
N SER A 119 -8.35 -9.72 18.70
CA SER A 119 -8.93 -10.18 19.96
C SER A 119 -10.45 -10.28 19.83
N GLU A 120 -11.10 -11.06 20.70
CA GLU A 120 -12.57 -11.22 20.68
C GLU A 120 -13.29 -9.91 21.02
N GLU A 121 -12.74 -9.12 21.95
CA GLU A 121 -13.34 -7.88 22.44
C GLU A 121 -13.16 -6.69 21.48
N SER A 122 -12.09 -6.70 20.67
CA SER A 122 -11.75 -5.60 19.75
C SER A 122 -11.68 -6.03 18.29
N MET A 123 -12.36 -7.11 17.93
CA MET A 123 -12.27 -7.73 16.59
C MET A 123 -12.66 -6.74 15.50
N LYS A 124 -13.76 -6.00 15.69
CA LYS A 124 -14.29 -5.06 14.70
C LYS A 124 -13.36 -3.87 14.49
N GLU A 125 -12.82 -3.33 15.58
CA GLU A 125 -11.83 -2.24 15.56
C GLU A 125 -10.55 -2.71 14.86
N SER A 126 -10.11 -3.93 15.14
CA SER A 126 -8.92 -4.54 14.53
C SER A 126 -9.09 -4.75 13.03
N ILE A 127 -10.26 -5.23 12.58
CA ILE A 127 -10.58 -5.39 11.16
C ILE A 127 -10.56 -4.04 10.43
N ASN A 128 -11.20 -3.01 11.01
CA ASN A 128 -11.21 -1.68 10.39
C ASN A 128 -9.82 -1.04 10.36
N LEU A 129 -9.06 -1.16 11.45
CA LEU A 129 -7.68 -0.70 11.51
C LEU A 129 -6.81 -1.43 10.46
N PHE A 130 -7.01 -2.73 10.29
CA PHE A 130 -6.29 -3.53 9.30
C PHE A 130 -6.61 -3.08 7.88
N ARG A 131 -7.90 -2.90 7.53
CA ARG A 131 -8.32 -2.40 6.22
C ARG A 131 -7.65 -1.07 5.88
N ASN A 132 -7.80 -0.09 6.76
CA ASN A 132 -7.25 1.25 6.55
C ASN A 132 -5.72 1.22 6.40
N THR A 133 -5.04 0.38 7.18
CA THR A 133 -3.58 0.27 7.12
C THR A 133 -3.12 -0.49 5.88
N PHE A 134 -3.90 -1.46 5.38
CA PHE A 134 -3.61 -2.19 4.16
C PHE A 134 -3.86 -1.35 2.90
N ASP A 135 -4.91 -0.53 2.89
CA ASP A 135 -5.14 0.42 1.80
C ASP A 135 -3.97 1.41 1.69
N LEU A 136 -3.46 1.89 2.84
CA LEU A 136 -2.25 2.71 2.88
C LEU A 136 -1.01 1.95 2.36
N LEU A 137 -0.88 0.65 2.65
CA LEU A 137 0.20 -0.17 2.10
C LEU A 137 0.14 -0.23 0.57
N LEU A 138 -1.04 -0.42 -0.01
CA LEU A 138 -1.22 -0.48 -1.46
C LEU A 138 -0.89 0.87 -2.12
N GLU A 139 -1.31 1.98 -1.50
CA GLU A 139 -1.01 3.33 -1.97
C GLU A 139 0.50 3.60 -1.96
N VAL A 140 1.18 3.29 -0.85
CA VAL A 140 2.63 3.52 -0.72
C VAL A 140 3.42 2.50 -1.55
N ALA A 141 2.95 1.27 -1.74
CA ALA A 141 3.65 0.30 -2.58
C ALA A 141 3.68 0.70 -4.07
N ASN A 142 2.76 1.57 -4.52
CA ASN A 142 2.71 2.14 -5.88
C ASN A 142 3.06 1.11 -6.97
N GLU A 143 2.33 -0.01 -6.97
CA GLU A 143 2.45 -1.13 -7.92
C GLU A 143 3.80 -1.86 -7.95
N LYS A 144 4.74 -1.54 -7.04
CA LYS A 144 6.02 -2.26 -6.94
C LYS A 144 5.90 -3.63 -6.28
N LEU A 145 4.87 -3.80 -5.46
CA LEU A 145 4.49 -5.07 -4.87
C LEU A 145 3.19 -5.49 -5.53
N ASP A 146 3.15 -6.75 -5.96
CA ASP A 146 1.97 -7.27 -6.62
C ASP A 146 0.85 -7.44 -5.59
N LYS A 147 -0.27 -6.77 -5.86
CA LYS A 147 -1.44 -6.78 -5.00
C LYS A 147 -1.93 -8.21 -4.67
N PRO A 148 -2.02 -9.16 -5.64
CA PRO A 148 -2.49 -10.50 -5.35
C PRO A 148 -1.62 -11.26 -4.33
N THR A 149 -0.29 -11.17 -4.41
CA THR A 149 0.59 -11.79 -3.40
C THR A 149 0.43 -11.13 -2.06
N LEU A 150 0.32 -9.79 -2.01
CA LEU A 150 0.09 -9.07 -0.75
C LEU A 150 -1.20 -9.52 -0.06
N GLU A 151 -2.31 -9.55 -0.80
CA GLU A 151 -3.60 -9.97 -0.27
C GLU A 151 -3.54 -11.42 0.23
N THR A 152 -2.93 -12.31 -0.56
CA THR A 152 -2.76 -13.73 -0.21
C THR A 152 -1.94 -13.90 1.07
N CYS A 153 -0.77 -13.24 1.17
CA CYS A 153 0.09 -13.30 2.35
C CYS A 153 -0.63 -12.83 3.61
N TRP A 154 -1.36 -11.71 3.52
CA TRP A 154 -2.06 -11.16 4.68
C TRP A 154 -3.28 -12.00 5.08
N VAL A 155 -4.04 -12.57 4.14
CA VAL A 155 -5.12 -13.51 4.46
C VAL A 155 -4.58 -14.71 5.25
N PHE A 156 -3.45 -15.30 4.83
CA PHE A 156 -2.82 -16.40 5.56
C PHE A 156 -2.34 -15.99 6.97
N LEU A 157 -1.75 -14.80 7.09
CA LEU A 157 -1.31 -14.27 8.39
C LEU A 157 -2.48 -14.04 9.34
N ILE A 158 -3.57 -13.45 8.86
CA ILE A 158 -4.79 -13.24 9.67
C ILE A 158 -5.34 -14.59 10.11
N LEU A 159 -5.53 -15.55 9.19
CA LEU A 159 -6.05 -16.88 9.50
C LEU A 159 -5.26 -17.61 10.60
N LYS A 160 -3.93 -17.45 10.63
CA LYS A 160 -3.08 -18.04 11.68
C LYS A 160 -3.21 -17.34 13.04
N ARG A 161 -3.62 -16.07 13.06
CA ARG A 161 -3.68 -15.22 14.26
C ARG A 161 -5.07 -15.00 14.82
N LEU A 162 -6.10 -15.55 14.17
CA LEU A 162 -7.45 -15.52 14.70
C LEU A 162 -7.55 -16.26 16.05
N PRO A 163 -8.39 -15.77 16.98
CA PRO A 163 -8.69 -16.46 18.24
C PRO A 163 -9.23 -17.88 18.03
N THR A 164 -9.17 -18.70 19.07
CA THR A 164 -9.63 -20.10 19.04
C THR A 164 -11.13 -20.24 18.75
N SER A 165 -11.94 -19.24 19.11
CA SER A 165 -13.36 -19.15 18.74
C SER A 165 -13.61 -19.22 17.23
N PHE A 166 -12.64 -18.80 16.41
CA PHE A 166 -12.73 -18.83 14.95
C PHE A 166 -12.13 -20.09 14.31
N LYS A 167 -11.84 -21.16 15.07
CA LYS A 167 -11.22 -22.39 14.55
C LYS A 167 -12.01 -23.03 13.41
N THR A 168 -13.35 -23.04 13.50
CA THR A 168 -14.23 -23.59 12.46
C THR A 168 -14.14 -22.76 11.18
N PHE A 169 -14.26 -21.44 11.30
CA PHE A 169 -14.07 -20.50 10.19
C PHE A 169 -12.71 -20.69 9.52
N ARG A 170 -11.63 -20.76 10.32
CA ARG A 170 -10.27 -21.02 9.84
C ARG A 170 -10.19 -22.29 9.01
N THR A 171 -10.78 -23.39 9.49
CA THR A 171 -10.74 -24.70 8.83
C THR A 171 -11.49 -24.69 7.50
N ILE A 172 -12.64 -24.02 7.45
CA ILE A 172 -13.43 -23.86 6.21
C ILE A 172 -12.66 -23.03 5.20
N ARG A 173 -12.09 -21.88 5.61
CA ARG A 173 -11.30 -21.04 4.69
C ARG A 173 -10.09 -21.79 4.12
N PHE A 174 -9.32 -22.51 4.95
CA PHE A 174 -8.23 -23.34 4.43
C PHE A 174 -8.70 -24.46 3.50
N SER A 175 -9.89 -25.04 3.73
CA SER A 175 -10.44 -26.10 2.89
C SER A 175 -10.95 -25.60 1.54
N ASN A 176 -11.29 -24.32 1.43
CA ASN A 176 -11.72 -23.68 0.19
C ASN A 176 -10.53 -23.18 -0.64
N LEU A 177 -9.36 -23.00 -0.04
CA LEU A 177 -8.11 -22.57 -0.71
C LEU A 177 -7.36 -23.72 -1.38
N LYS A 178 -8.07 -24.60 -2.08
CA LYS A 178 -7.50 -25.82 -2.68
C LYS A 178 -6.77 -25.57 -3.99
N GLU A 179 -7.06 -24.47 -4.68
CA GLU A 179 -6.45 -24.14 -5.97
C GLU A 179 -5.61 -22.85 -5.83
N MET A 180 -4.39 -22.89 -6.36
CA MET A 180 -3.44 -21.77 -6.29
C MET A 180 -3.80 -20.59 -7.21
N ASP A 181 -4.85 -20.76 -8.02
CA ASP A 181 -5.30 -19.81 -9.05
C ASP A 181 -6.47 -18.93 -8.57
N ASP A 182 -7.01 -19.21 -7.37
CA ASP A 182 -8.06 -18.37 -6.78
C ASP A 182 -7.44 -17.06 -6.30
N THR A 183 -7.77 -15.95 -6.98
CA THR A 183 -7.43 -14.61 -6.52
C THR A 183 -8.15 -14.32 -5.20
N LEU A 184 -7.40 -14.40 -4.12
CA LEU A 184 -7.84 -14.10 -2.76
C LEU A 184 -7.96 -12.59 -2.56
N GLU A 185 -9.17 -12.05 -2.65
CA GLU A 185 -9.41 -10.65 -2.30
C GLU A 185 -9.49 -10.48 -0.78
N LEU A 186 -8.55 -9.74 -0.20
CA LEU A 186 -8.52 -9.44 1.24
C LEU A 186 -9.82 -8.74 1.69
N SER A 187 -10.34 -7.83 0.88
CA SER A 187 -11.58 -7.11 1.18
C SER A 187 -12.78 -8.05 1.32
N SER A 188 -12.88 -9.07 0.46
CA SER A 188 -13.91 -10.10 0.55
C SER A 188 -13.71 -10.96 1.81
N PHE A 189 -12.46 -11.37 2.08
CA PHE A 189 -12.11 -12.11 3.28
C PHE A 189 -12.47 -11.38 4.58
N LEU A 190 -12.17 -10.08 4.69
CA LEU A 190 -12.48 -9.31 5.88
C LEU A 190 -14.00 -9.12 6.08
N LYS A 191 -14.78 -9.05 4.99
CA LYS A 191 -16.26 -9.04 5.08
C LYS A 191 -16.79 -10.37 5.59
N ASP A 192 -16.25 -11.49 5.12
CA ASP A 192 -16.63 -12.83 5.61
C ASP A 192 -16.28 -12.99 7.09
N LEU A 193 -15.14 -12.44 7.53
CA LEU A 193 -14.73 -12.45 8.93
C LEU A 193 -15.68 -11.62 9.81
N GLU A 194 -16.14 -10.46 9.34
CA GLU A 194 -17.16 -9.66 10.06
C GLU A 194 -18.51 -10.36 10.12
N ALA A 195 -18.92 -11.04 9.05
CA ALA A 195 -20.15 -11.82 9.03
C ALA A 195 -20.08 -12.97 10.05
N GLU A 196 -18.93 -13.62 10.18
CA GLU A 196 -18.71 -14.66 11.19
C GLU A 196 -18.73 -14.09 12.61
N LEU A 197 -18.09 -12.94 12.85
CA LEU A 197 -18.17 -12.24 14.14
C LEU A 197 -19.63 -11.95 14.52
N ARG A 198 -20.43 -11.46 13.58
CA ARG A 198 -21.85 -11.18 13.82
C ARG A 198 -22.63 -12.45 14.16
N ARG A 199 -22.37 -13.55 13.45
CA ARG A 199 -22.98 -14.86 13.72
C ARG A 199 -22.67 -15.35 15.14
N GLN A 200 -21.43 -15.21 15.60
CA GLN A 200 -21.04 -15.61 16.95
C GLN A 200 -21.74 -14.77 18.02
N GLN A 201 -21.81 -13.45 17.83
CA GLN A 201 -22.53 -12.54 18.73
C GLN A 201 -24.03 -12.87 18.79
N GLU A 202 -24.67 -13.16 17.65
CA GLU A 202 -26.08 -13.58 17.58
C GLU A 202 -26.31 -14.93 18.28
N ALA A 203 -25.38 -15.89 18.15
CA ALA A 203 -25.45 -17.18 18.82
C ALA A 203 -25.33 -17.06 20.35
N GLU A 204 -24.40 -16.25 20.86
CA GLU A 204 -24.24 -15.99 22.29
C GLU A 204 -25.46 -15.29 22.91
N SER A 205 -26.01 -14.31 22.19
CA SER A 205 -27.23 -13.59 22.58
C SER A 205 -28.43 -14.54 22.72
N THR A 206 -28.54 -15.51 21.80
CA THR A 206 -29.62 -16.49 21.78
C THR A 206 -29.51 -17.49 22.93
N ILE A 207 -28.28 -17.91 23.28
CA ILE A 207 -28.01 -18.84 24.39
C ILE A 207 -28.31 -18.19 25.75
N GLN A 208 -27.99 -16.91 25.94
CA GLN A 208 -28.37 -16.18 27.16
C GLN A 208 -29.90 -15.99 27.27
N GLY A 209 -30.59 -15.75 26.16
CA GLY A 209 -32.06 -15.67 26.12
C GLY A 209 -32.76 -17.00 26.47
N THR A 210 -32.23 -18.13 25.97
CA THR A 210 -32.79 -19.46 26.29
C THR A 210 -32.45 -19.95 27.69
N SER A 211 -31.27 -19.61 28.21
CA SER A 211 -30.88 -19.96 29.59
C SER A 211 -31.79 -19.29 30.63
N ASN A 212 -32.15 -18.03 30.41
CA ASN A 212 -33.11 -17.32 31.27
C ASN A 212 -34.54 -17.87 31.13
N ALA A 213 -34.99 -18.20 29.91
CA ALA A 213 -36.30 -18.81 29.69
C ALA A 213 -36.43 -20.20 30.33
N THR A 214 -35.36 -21.00 30.30
CA THR A 214 -35.34 -22.35 30.88
C THR A 214 -35.29 -22.29 32.42
N ALA A 215 -34.53 -21.34 33.00
CA ALA A 215 -34.52 -21.11 34.44
C ALA A 215 -35.90 -20.65 34.97
N LEU A 216 -36.60 -19.77 34.23
CA LEU A 216 -37.96 -19.35 34.55
C LEU A 216 -38.98 -20.51 34.45
N ALA A 217 -38.89 -21.35 33.42
CA ALA A 217 -39.78 -22.50 33.25
C ALA A 217 -39.59 -23.62 34.30
N VAL A 218 -38.36 -23.82 34.79
CA VAL A 218 -38.08 -24.77 35.87
C VAL A 218 -38.60 -24.24 37.21
N SER A 219 -38.51 -22.93 37.45
CA SER A 219 -39.06 -22.32 38.67
C SER A 219 -40.59 -22.39 38.75
N SER A 220 -41.31 -22.19 37.64
CA SER A 220 -42.77 -22.26 37.60
C SER A 220 -43.31 -23.69 37.69
N SER A 221 -42.53 -24.69 37.26
CA SER A 221 -42.92 -26.11 37.33
C SER A 221 -42.74 -26.73 38.73
N SER A 222 -41.95 -26.09 39.60
CA SER A 222 -41.68 -26.59 40.96
C SER A 222 -42.78 -26.30 41.98
N ASN A 223 -43.75 -25.43 41.65
CA ASN A 223 -44.76 -24.95 42.59
C ASN A 223 -46.15 -25.63 42.45
N GLN A 224 -46.26 -26.71 41.64
CA GLN A 224 -47.55 -27.33 41.31
C GLN A 224 -47.72 -28.80 41.76
N LYS A 225 -46.87 -29.31 42.65
CA LYS A 225 -47.09 -30.61 43.29
C LYS A 225 -46.84 -30.56 44.80
N ARG A 226 -47.93 -30.38 45.57
CA ARG A 226 -48.19 -31.28 46.71
C ARG A 226 -49.69 -31.59 46.84
N PRO A 227 -50.04 -32.87 47.08
CA PRO A 227 -51.40 -33.37 46.92
C PRO A 227 -52.11 -33.64 48.26
N SER A 228 -53.44 -33.78 48.15
CA SER A 228 -54.36 -34.63 48.93
C SER A 228 -54.43 -34.52 50.45
N GLY A 229 -55.66 -34.47 50.97
CA GLY A 229 -56.00 -34.79 52.35
C GLY A 229 -57.34 -34.22 52.74
#